data_AF-A0A968M6F6-F1
#
_entry.id   AF-A0A968M6F6-F1
#
_cell.length_a   1.000
_cell.length_b   1.000
_cell.length_c   1.000
_cell.angle_alpha   90.00
_cell.angle_beta   90.00
_cell.angle_gamma   90.00
#
_symmetry.space_group_name_H-M   'P 1'
#
loop_
_entity.id
_entity.type
_entity.pdbx_description
1 polymer ?
#
loop_
_entity_poly.entity_id
_entity_poly.type
_entity_poly.pdbx_seq_one_letter_code
_entity_poly.pdbx_strand_id
1 'polypeptide(L)'
;MDASETVAQTLPVAAATNLNLGEWLVPAFAKVRQEQDCLYLHCREDSPQRLVMALAGGSALALRAEGIAHIKLYGSRWALGVDLPLGEAAVAAAAIAEKLVAHPALQDWSFKLLLRLACLSVLCEGEPEPVQAPTALAILAILRGTAGVEYLQNLVVKGRHRHQKRAAWTFEVDLLALGIEGPLPPSRRWEARATIRWPPSKNWWLRKMPNPKP
;
A
#
# COMPACT_ATOMS: atom_id res chain seq x y z
N MET A 1 41.67 45.90 38.40
CA MET A 1 42.35 46.02 37.10
C MET A 1 43.10 44.72 36.92
N ASP A 2 42.42 43.66 36.52
CA ASP A 2 41.95 43.35 35.16
C ASP A 2 42.88 42.28 34.57
N ALA A 3 42.39 41.05 34.49
CA ALA A 3 42.11 40.38 33.22
C ALA A 3 41.99 38.88 33.47
N SER A 4 40.75 38.40 33.39
CA SER A 4 40.41 36.99 33.30
C SER A 4 40.86 36.45 31.94
N GLU A 5 41.72 35.43 31.94
CA GLU A 5 41.93 34.58 30.77
C GLU A 5 41.16 33.26 30.96
N THR A 6 40.01 33.20 30.32
CA THR A 6 39.19 31.98 30.18
C THR A 6 39.62 31.25 28.93
N VAL A 7 40.47 30.23 29.06
CA VAL A 7 40.80 29.33 27.94
C VAL A 7 39.81 28.17 27.93
N ALA A 8 38.97 28.16 26.90
CA ALA A 8 37.98 27.14 26.60
C ALA A 8 38.66 25.78 26.37
N GLN A 9 38.36 24.81 27.24
CA GLN A 9 38.59 23.40 26.96
C GLN A 9 37.41 22.86 26.15
N THR A 10 37.60 22.81 24.84
CA THR A 10 36.73 22.11 23.89
C THR A 10 36.90 20.60 24.09
N LEU A 11 36.03 19.99 24.90
CA LEU A 11 35.89 18.54 24.93
C LEU A 11 35.18 18.09 23.64
N PRO A 12 35.66 17.04 22.94
CA PRO A 12 34.94 16.50 21.81
C PRO A 12 33.63 15.90 22.31
N VAL A 13 32.53 16.47 21.81
CA VAL A 13 31.18 15.94 21.92
C VAL A 13 31.24 14.47 21.55
N ALA A 14 31.11 13.61 22.57
CA ALA A 14 30.79 12.22 22.36
C ALA A 14 29.59 12.22 21.42
N ALA A 15 29.77 11.69 20.21
CA ALA A 15 28.70 11.38 19.29
C ALA A 15 27.84 10.31 19.98
N ALA A 16 26.96 10.78 20.86
CA ALA A 16 25.78 10.09 21.29
C ALA A 16 24.94 9.95 20.03
N THR A 17 25.29 8.91 19.28
CA THR A 17 24.47 8.32 18.25
C THR A 17 23.29 7.74 19.02
N ASN A 18 22.34 8.62 19.38
CA ASN A 18 21.02 8.24 19.83
C ASN A 18 20.34 7.64 18.59
N LEU A 19 20.72 6.41 18.29
CA LEU A 19 19.86 5.47 17.61
C LEU A 19 18.65 5.29 18.53
N ASN A 20 17.67 6.18 18.39
CA ASN A 20 16.31 5.95 18.85
C ASN A 20 15.74 4.78 18.03
N LEU A 21 16.18 3.58 18.39
CA LEU A 21 15.75 2.28 17.90
C LEU A 21 14.41 1.85 18.54
N GLY A 22 13.66 2.78 19.13
CA GLY A 22 12.55 2.48 20.04
C GLY A 22 11.25 3.26 19.84
N GLU A 23 11.20 4.26 18.95
CA GLU A 23 9.91 4.82 18.51
C GLU A 23 9.47 4.07 17.25
N TRP A 24 8.88 2.89 17.45
CA TRP A 24 7.89 2.40 16.48
C TRP A 24 6.77 3.43 16.51
N LEU A 25 6.91 4.48 15.70
CA LEU A 25 5.93 5.55 15.55
C LEU A 25 4.58 4.89 15.30
N VAL A 26 3.72 4.89 16.33
CA VAL A 26 2.37 4.39 16.21
C VAL A 26 1.71 5.23 15.11
N PRO A 27 1.22 4.61 14.03
CA PRO A 27 0.61 5.34 12.94
C PRO A 27 -0.46 6.31 13.44
N ALA A 28 -0.32 7.59 13.09
CA ALA A 28 -1.33 8.59 13.44
C ALA A 28 -2.51 8.48 12.46
N PHE A 29 -3.69 8.17 12.99
CA PHE A 29 -4.91 8.09 12.19
C PHE A 29 -5.74 9.37 12.30
N ALA A 30 -6.19 9.89 11.17
CA ALA A 30 -7.14 11.00 11.11
C ALA A 30 -8.55 10.54 11.50
N LYS A 31 -8.88 9.28 11.18
CA LYS A 31 -10.18 8.69 11.48
C LYS A 31 -10.06 7.17 11.54
N VAL A 32 -10.68 6.58 12.55
CA VAL A 32 -10.82 5.13 12.71
C VAL A 32 -12.30 4.79 12.73
N ARG A 33 -12.68 3.71 12.04
CA ARG A 33 -14.05 3.20 12.05
C ARG A 33 -14.03 1.68 11.92
N GLN A 34 -14.85 0.99 12.69
CA GLN A 34 -15.13 -0.42 12.49
C GLN A 34 -16.51 -0.60 11.85
N GLU A 35 -16.61 -1.48 10.87
CA GLU A 35 -17.88 -2.03 10.40
C GLU A 35 -17.72 -3.54 10.33
N GLN A 36 -18.50 -4.28 11.13
CA GLN A 36 -18.42 -5.74 11.22
C GLN A 36 -17.00 -6.20 11.58
N ASP A 37 -16.43 -7.11 10.80
CA ASP A 37 -15.08 -7.68 10.92
C ASP A 37 -14.01 -6.87 10.19
N CYS A 38 -14.33 -5.65 9.74
CA CYS A 38 -13.43 -4.80 8.96
C CYS A 38 -13.11 -3.49 9.71
N LEU A 39 -11.82 -3.22 9.87
CA LEU A 39 -11.30 -1.97 10.43
C LEU A 39 -10.88 -1.01 9.32
N TYR A 40 -11.37 0.22 9.37
CA TYR A 40 -11.11 1.29 8.41
C TYR A 40 -10.24 2.35 9.07
N LEU A 41 -9.05 2.56 8.52
CA LEU A 41 -8.02 3.44 9.07
C LEU A 41 -7.67 4.51 8.04
N HIS A 42 -8.08 5.75 8.29
CA HIS A 42 -7.66 6.91 7.51
C HIS A 42 -6.35 7.44 8.09
N CYS A 43 -5.28 7.31 7.31
CA CYS A 43 -3.91 7.56 7.75
C CYS A 43 -3.56 9.03 7.54
N ARG A 44 -2.83 9.63 8.49
CA ARG A 44 -2.19 10.95 8.29
C ARG A 44 -0.85 10.81 7.58
N GLU A 45 -0.17 9.69 7.82
CA GLU A 45 1.02 9.30 7.09
C GLU A 45 0.64 8.72 5.72
N ASP A 46 1.38 9.10 4.69
CA ASP A 46 1.13 8.70 3.30
C ASP A 46 2.18 7.70 2.79
N SER A 47 2.67 6.82 3.68
CA SER A 47 3.57 5.70 3.35
C SER A 47 2.88 4.36 3.68
N PRO A 48 2.30 3.68 2.67
CA PRO A 48 1.63 2.40 2.87
C PRO A 48 2.53 1.35 3.52
N GLN A 49 3.81 1.28 3.12
CA GLN A 49 4.74 0.26 3.58
C GLN A 49 5.04 0.42 5.07
N ARG A 50 5.34 1.64 5.54
CA ARG A 50 5.58 1.91 6.96
C ARG A 50 4.36 1.58 7.81
N LEU A 51 3.16 1.93 7.34
CA LEU A 51 1.90 1.62 8.01
C LEU A 51 1.67 0.12 8.18
N VAL A 52 1.86 -0.66 7.12
CA VAL A 52 1.71 -2.13 7.17
C VAL A 52 2.75 -2.75 8.09
N MET A 53 4.02 -2.33 8.00
CA MET A 53 5.08 -2.84 8.87
C MET A 53 4.83 -2.54 10.35
N ALA A 54 4.37 -1.32 10.67
CA ALA A 54 4.02 -0.95 12.04
C ALA A 54 2.86 -1.78 12.61
N LEU A 55 1.84 -2.08 11.78
CA LEU A 55 0.70 -2.90 12.19
C LEU A 55 1.02 -4.40 12.29
N ALA A 56 1.97 -4.89 11.49
CA ALA A 56 2.42 -6.28 11.54
C ALA A 56 3.18 -6.62 12.85
N GLY A 57 3.82 -5.64 13.47
CA GLY A 57 4.64 -5.76 14.69
C GLY A 57 3.90 -6.04 16.02
N GLY A 58 2.82 -6.82 15.98
CA GLY A 58 2.11 -7.31 17.19
C GLY A 58 0.64 -6.88 17.29
N SER A 59 0.25 -5.74 16.70
CA SER A 59 -1.14 -5.26 16.71
C SER A 59 -2.08 -6.14 15.88
N ALA A 60 -1.58 -6.76 14.80
CA ALA A 60 -2.37 -7.62 13.92
C ALA A 60 -2.99 -8.85 14.63
N LEU A 61 -2.27 -9.45 15.59
CA LEU A 61 -2.76 -10.59 16.38
C LEU A 61 -3.83 -10.16 17.39
N ALA A 62 -3.63 -9.01 18.05
CA ALA A 62 -4.63 -8.44 18.97
C ALA A 62 -5.93 -8.08 18.23
N LEU A 63 -5.83 -7.45 17.06
CA LEU A 63 -7.00 -7.13 16.24
C LEU A 63 -7.80 -8.38 15.84
N ARG A 64 -7.10 -9.47 15.51
CA ARG A 64 -7.76 -10.73 15.16
C ARG A 64 -8.48 -11.36 16.34
N ALA A 65 -7.93 -11.25 17.55
CA ALA A 65 -8.58 -11.70 18.77
C ALA A 65 -9.89 -10.94 19.05
N GLU A 66 -9.95 -9.66 18.67
CA GLU A 66 -11.15 -8.81 18.74
C GLU A 66 -12.16 -9.06 17.60
N GLY A 67 -11.97 -10.12 16.80
CA GLY A 67 -12.87 -10.49 15.71
C GLY A 67 -12.69 -9.69 14.42
N ILE A 68 -11.60 -8.92 14.28
CA ILE A 68 -11.25 -8.25 13.03
C ILE A 68 -10.57 -9.24 12.09
N ALA A 69 -11.14 -9.42 10.90
CA ALA A 69 -10.56 -10.24 9.84
C ALA A 69 -9.87 -9.41 8.76
N HIS A 70 -10.27 -8.15 8.60
CA HIS A 70 -9.85 -7.30 7.48
C HIS A 70 -9.45 -5.89 7.93
N ILE A 71 -8.44 -5.32 7.29
CA ILE A 71 -8.05 -3.92 7.47
C ILE A 71 -8.10 -3.21 6.12
N LYS A 72 -8.63 -1.99 6.12
CA LYS A 72 -8.57 -1.05 5.00
C LYS A 72 -7.86 0.23 5.42
N LEU A 73 -6.68 0.44 4.85
CA LEU A 73 -5.88 1.63 5.02
C LEU A 73 -6.21 2.64 3.91
N TYR A 74 -6.34 3.91 4.26
CA TYR A 74 -6.61 5.00 3.33
C TYR A 74 -5.57 6.11 3.48
N GLY A 75 -4.87 6.41 2.40
CA GLY A 75 -4.01 7.58 2.27
C GLY A 75 -4.64 8.65 1.37
N SER A 76 -3.80 9.54 0.84
CA SER A 76 -4.27 10.68 0.03
C SER A 76 -4.71 10.24 -1.37
N ARG A 77 -3.89 9.41 -2.02
CA ARG A 77 -4.05 8.93 -3.39
C ARG A 77 -4.10 7.41 -3.48
N TRP A 78 -4.11 6.71 -2.34
CA TRP A 78 -4.16 5.27 -2.30
C TRP A 78 -5.11 4.74 -1.22
N ALA A 79 -5.56 3.50 -1.42
CA ALA A 79 -6.20 2.70 -0.40
C ALA A 79 -5.72 1.25 -0.53
N LEU A 80 -5.52 0.57 0.60
CA LEU A 80 -5.07 -0.82 0.64
C LEU A 80 -5.99 -1.63 1.57
N GLY A 81 -6.71 -2.60 1.01
CA GLY A 81 -7.45 -3.61 1.76
C GLY A 81 -6.65 -4.90 1.85
N VAL A 82 -6.50 -5.43 3.06
CA VAL A 82 -5.71 -6.64 3.37
C VAL A 82 -6.43 -7.49 4.40
N ASP A 83 -6.29 -8.81 4.28
CA ASP A 83 -6.75 -9.78 5.27
C ASP A 83 -5.70 -9.92 6.40
N LEU A 84 -6.16 -10.14 7.63
CA LEU A 84 -5.30 -10.46 8.77
C LEU A 84 -4.99 -11.98 8.83
N PRO A 85 -3.79 -12.38 9.29
CA PRO A 85 -2.68 -11.53 9.73
C PRO A 85 -1.92 -10.87 8.58
N LEU A 86 -1.31 -9.72 8.84
CA LEU A 86 -0.46 -9.05 7.86
C LEU A 86 0.85 -9.82 7.68
N GLY A 87 1.03 -10.47 6.53
CA GLY A 87 2.26 -11.17 6.15
C GLY A 87 3.03 -10.47 5.02
N GLU A 88 4.03 -11.15 4.48
CA GLU A 88 4.89 -10.64 3.39
C GLU A 88 4.09 -10.16 2.16
N ALA A 89 3.00 -10.84 1.81
CA ALA A 89 2.13 -10.42 0.72
C ALA A 89 1.49 -9.03 0.98
N ALA A 90 1.18 -8.69 2.24
CA ALA A 90 0.66 -7.37 2.60
C ALA A 90 1.75 -6.29 2.50
N VAL A 91 2.99 -6.62 2.90
CA VAL A 91 4.16 -5.74 2.74
C VAL A 91 4.44 -5.49 1.25
N ALA A 92 4.41 -6.54 0.44
CA ALA A 92 4.53 -6.47 -1.01
C ALA A 92 3.45 -5.57 -1.65
N ALA A 93 2.19 -5.77 -1.29
CA ALA A 93 1.09 -4.94 -1.78
C ALA A 93 1.25 -3.46 -1.38
N ALA A 94 1.74 -3.20 -0.17
CA ALA A 94 2.02 -1.86 0.31
C ALA A 94 3.18 -1.18 -0.46
N ALA A 95 4.25 -1.92 -0.72
CA ALA A 95 5.38 -1.43 -1.53
C ALA A 95 4.96 -1.12 -2.98
N ILE A 96 4.07 -1.94 -3.57
CA ILE A 96 3.48 -1.65 -4.88
C ILE A 96 2.66 -0.36 -4.83
N ALA A 97 1.80 -0.18 -3.81
CA ALA A 97 1.01 1.03 -3.64
C ALA A 97 1.89 2.28 -3.55
N GLU A 98 2.96 2.23 -2.77
CA GLU A 98 3.89 3.34 -2.57
C GLU A 98 4.58 3.75 -3.88
N LYS A 99 5.08 2.77 -4.64
CA LYS A 99 5.70 3.03 -5.95
C LYS A 99 4.70 3.55 -6.99
N LEU A 100 3.46 3.07 -6.99
CA LEU A 100 2.41 3.56 -7.89
C LEU A 100 2.09 5.03 -7.64
N VAL A 101 1.95 5.43 -6.38
CA VAL A 101 1.65 6.82 -6.00
C VAL A 101 2.81 7.76 -6.31
N ALA A 102 4.05 7.30 -6.09
CA ALA A 102 5.26 8.08 -6.33
C ALA A 102 5.65 8.22 -7.82
N HIS A 103 5.10 7.38 -8.71
CA HIS A 103 5.49 7.39 -10.11
C HIS A 103 5.01 8.65 -10.85
N PRO A 104 5.91 9.44 -11.48
CA PRO A 104 5.54 10.73 -12.08
C PRO A 104 4.45 10.63 -13.15
N ALA A 105 4.52 9.62 -14.03
CA ALA A 105 3.52 9.40 -15.08
C ALA A 105 2.12 9.01 -14.55
N LEU A 106 2.01 8.76 -13.23
CA LEU A 106 0.80 8.30 -12.57
C LEU A 106 0.25 9.32 -11.55
N GLN A 107 0.78 10.54 -11.51
CA GLN A 107 0.44 11.56 -10.51
C GLN A 107 -1.06 11.92 -10.47
N ASP A 108 -1.75 11.86 -11.60
CA ASP A 108 -3.17 12.20 -11.71
C ASP A 108 -4.10 11.03 -11.36
N TRP A 109 -3.52 9.87 -11.06
CA TRP A 109 -4.23 8.65 -10.72
C TRP A 109 -4.30 8.43 -9.21
N SER A 110 -5.39 7.83 -8.78
CA SER A 110 -5.52 7.22 -7.46
C SER A 110 -5.63 5.70 -7.56
N PHE A 111 -5.11 5.02 -6.55
CA PHE A 111 -4.91 3.57 -6.55
C PHE A 111 -5.68 2.90 -5.42
N LYS A 112 -6.50 1.91 -5.75
CA LYS A 112 -7.18 1.10 -4.75
C LYS A 112 -6.72 -0.34 -4.91
N LEU A 113 -5.99 -0.80 -3.91
CA LEU A 113 -5.42 -2.13 -3.86
C LEU A 113 -6.25 -2.99 -2.92
N LEU A 114 -6.50 -4.23 -3.34
CA LEU A 114 -7.15 -5.24 -2.53
C LEU A 114 -6.34 -6.52 -2.63
N LEU A 115 -5.75 -6.93 -1.51
CA LEU A 115 -5.04 -8.20 -1.37
C LEU A 115 -5.96 -9.19 -0.65
N ARG A 116 -6.26 -10.31 -1.31
CA ARG A 116 -7.04 -11.40 -0.73
C ARG A 116 -6.43 -12.73 -1.17
N LEU A 117 -6.11 -13.60 -0.22
CA LEU A 117 -5.50 -14.91 -0.50
C LEU A 117 -4.28 -14.81 -1.45
N ALA A 118 -3.37 -13.86 -1.20
CA ALA A 118 -2.22 -13.57 -2.06
C ALA A 118 -2.55 -13.14 -3.52
N CYS A 119 -3.81 -12.90 -3.86
CA CYS A 119 -4.21 -12.30 -5.12
C CYS A 119 -4.37 -10.79 -4.93
N LEU A 120 -3.62 -10.00 -5.71
CA LEU A 120 -3.67 -8.55 -5.66
C LEU A 120 -4.54 -8.01 -6.81
N SER A 121 -5.52 -7.19 -6.46
CA SER A 121 -6.28 -6.40 -7.42
C SER A 121 -5.94 -4.93 -7.28
N VAL A 122 -5.52 -4.29 -8.37
CA VAL A 122 -5.24 -2.85 -8.41
C VAL A 122 -6.30 -2.18 -9.26
N LEU A 123 -6.99 -1.19 -8.69
CA LEU A 123 -7.91 -0.33 -9.41
C LEU A 123 -7.31 1.08 -9.52
N CYS A 124 -7.08 1.52 -10.75
CA CYS A 124 -6.59 2.84 -11.10
C CYS A 124 -7.78 3.75 -11.47
N GLU A 125 -7.88 4.92 -10.84
CA GLU A 125 -8.91 5.92 -11.14
C GLU A 125 -8.29 7.28 -11.51
N GLY A 126 -8.67 7.85 -12.66
CA GLY A 126 -8.18 9.15 -13.15
C GLY A 126 -9.22 9.88 -14.01
N GLU A 127 -9.01 11.15 -14.34
CA GLU A 127 -9.82 11.94 -15.30
C GLU A 127 -9.34 11.67 -16.77
N PRO A 128 -10.15 11.88 -17.84
CA PRO A 128 -10.00 11.23 -19.18
C PRO A 128 -8.85 11.78 -20.06
N GLU A 129 -8.28 11.19 -21.14
CA GLU A 129 -8.52 10.05 -22.09
C GLU A 129 -7.14 9.50 -22.65
N PRO A 130 -7.08 8.68 -23.75
CA PRO A 130 -6.48 7.34 -23.74
C PRO A 130 -4.95 7.34 -23.74
N VAL A 131 -4.37 7.09 -22.57
CA VAL A 131 -2.98 6.64 -22.49
C VAL A 131 -2.95 5.30 -21.78
N GLN A 132 -3.74 4.34 -22.30
CA GLN A 132 -3.80 2.98 -21.75
C GLN A 132 -2.41 2.33 -21.82
N ALA A 133 -1.73 2.42 -22.97
CA ALA A 133 -0.43 1.79 -23.15
C ALA A 133 0.65 2.40 -22.23
N PRO A 134 0.92 3.71 -22.20
CA PRO A 134 1.93 4.25 -21.27
C PRO A 134 1.56 4.13 -19.79
N THR A 135 0.28 4.23 -19.42
CA THR A 135 -0.15 3.98 -18.03
C THR A 135 0.08 2.51 -17.66
N ALA A 136 -0.33 1.57 -18.51
CA ALA A 136 -0.11 0.15 -18.29
C ALA A 136 1.39 -0.19 -18.26
N LEU A 137 2.20 0.39 -19.14
CA LEU A 137 3.65 0.19 -19.16
C LEU A 137 4.32 0.71 -17.88
N ALA A 138 3.93 1.89 -17.39
CA ALA A 138 4.43 2.42 -16.12
C ALA A 138 4.08 1.48 -14.95
N ILE A 139 2.84 1.01 -14.91
CA ILE A 139 2.38 0.04 -13.89
C ILE A 139 3.18 -1.26 -14.00
N LEU A 140 3.33 -1.83 -15.20
CA LEU A 140 4.10 -3.06 -15.43
C LEU A 140 5.58 -2.90 -15.03
N ALA A 141 6.19 -1.74 -15.32
CA ALA A 141 7.57 -1.45 -14.92
C ALA A 141 7.73 -1.44 -13.39
N ILE A 142 6.78 -0.83 -12.67
CA ILE A 142 6.75 -0.84 -11.19
C ILE A 142 6.61 -2.26 -10.66
N LEU A 143 5.69 -3.03 -11.23
CA LEU A 143 5.43 -4.40 -10.82
C LEU A 143 6.65 -5.30 -11.03
N ARG A 144 7.34 -5.15 -12.17
CA ARG A 144 8.59 -5.85 -12.47
C ARG A 144 9.72 -5.48 -11.50
N GLY A 145 9.79 -4.21 -11.09
CA GLY A 145 10.81 -3.71 -10.17
C GLY A 145 10.51 -3.92 -8.68
N THR A 146 9.47 -4.69 -8.32
CA THR A 146 9.08 -4.91 -6.92
C THR A 146 9.18 -6.39 -6.58
N ALA A 147 9.92 -6.72 -5.52
CA ALA A 147 10.11 -8.09 -5.03
C ALA A 147 8.81 -8.79 -4.60
N GLY A 148 7.66 -8.10 -4.65
CA GLY A 148 6.36 -8.63 -4.28
C GLY A 148 5.85 -9.81 -5.12
N VAL A 149 6.43 -10.05 -6.29
CA VAL A 149 5.99 -11.10 -7.21
C VAL A 149 6.21 -12.52 -6.63
N GLU A 150 7.15 -12.69 -5.70
CA GLU A 150 7.38 -13.98 -5.03
C GLU A 150 6.30 -14.32 -3.97
N TYR A 151 5.55 -13.34 -3.49
CA TYR A 151 4.51 -13.50 -2.48
C TYR A 151 3.08 -13.43 -3.04
N LEU A 152 2.93 -13.11 -4.33
CA LEU A 152 1.65 -12.96 -5.00
C LEU A 152 1.36 -14.16 -5.91
N GLN A 153 0.12 -14.61 -5.92
CA GLN A 153 -0.33 -15.72 -6.79
C GLN A 153 -0.94 -15.22 -8.09
N ASN A 154 -1.61 -14.07 -8.04
CA ASN A 154 -2.25 -13.45 -9.20
C ASN A 154 -2.27 -11.93 -9.01
N LEU A 155 -2.20 -11.20 -10.12
CA LEU A 155 -2.27 -9.76 -10.17
C LEU A 155 -3.18 -9.30 -11.31
N VAL A 156 -4.22 -8.55 -10.94
CA VAL A 156 -5.16 -7.97 -11.90
C VAL A 156 -5.17 -6.46 -11.75
N VAL A 157 -4.96 -5.76 -12.86
CA VAL A 157 -5.01 -4.30 -12.91
C VAL A 157 -6.23 -3.87 -13.71
N LYS A 158 -7.03 -2.98 -13.13
CA LYS A 158 -8.24 -2.42 -13.72
C LYS A 158 -8.11 -0.92 -13.74
N GLY A 159 -8.43 -0.27 -14.85
CA GLY A 159 -8.54 1.18 -14.90
C GLY A 159 -9.95 1.63 -15.19
N ARG A 160 -10.34 2.75 -14.60
CA ARG A 160 -11.60 3.43 -14.90
C ARG A 160 -11.44 4.93 -14.80
N HIS A 161 -12.32 5.65 -15.48
CA HIS A 161 -12.45 7.07 -15.21
C HIS A 161 -13.02 7.30 -13.82
N ARG A 162 -12.61 8.41 -13.20
CA ARG A 162 -13.20 8.88 -11.96
C ARG A 162 -14.72 8.99 -12.18
N HIS A 163 -15.50 8.59 -11.17
CA HIS A 163 -16.96 8.51 -11.19
C HIS A 163 -17.61 7.40 -12.03
N GLN A 164 -16.86 6.67 -12.87
CA GLN A 164 -17.41 5.51 -13.55
C GLN A 164 -17.51 4.30 -12.62
N LYS A 165 -18.58 3.50 -12.78
CA LYS A 165 -18.77 2.28 -11.99
C LYS A 165 -17.96 1.10 -12.52
N ARG A 166 -17.81 1.00 -13.84
CA ARG A 166 -17.16 -0.12 -14.52
C ARG A 166 -15.72 0.23 -14.88
N ALA A 167 -14.87 -0.80 -14.96
CA ALA A 167 -13.54 -0.65 -15.52
C ALA A 167 -13.64 -0.40 -17.03
N ALA A 168 -12.89 0.58 -17.53
CA ALA A 168 -12.73 0.86 -18.95
C ALA A 168 -11.73 -0.11 -19.59
N TRP A 169 -10.72 -0.53 -18.83
CA TRP A 169 -9.73 -1.52 -19.25
C TRP A 169 -9.33 -2.42 -18.10
N THR A 170 -8.84 -3.61 -18.43
CA THR A 170 -8.35 -4.60 -17.46
C THR A 170 -7.26 -5.41 -18.13
N PHE A 171 -6.17 -5.64 -17.41
CA PHE A 171 -5.17 -6.62 -17.81
C PHE A 171 -4.79 -7.49 -16.62
N GLU A 172 -4.59 -8.76 -16.89
CA GLU A 172 -4.05 -9.73 -15.95
C GLU A 172 -2.55 -9.82 -16.19
N VAL A 173 -1.78 -9.84 -15.11
CA VAL A 173 -0.32 -9.87 -15.19
C VAL A 173 0.13 -11.28 -14.88
N ASP A 174 0.72 -11.95 -15.87
CA ASP A 174 1.41 -13.21 -15.63
C ASP A 174 2.69 -12.91 -14.84
N LEU A 175 2.67 -13.31 -13.58
CA LEU A 175 3.76 -13.11 -12.63
C LEU A 175 5.03 -13.88 -13.03
N LEU A 176 4.89 -14.99 -13.77
CA LEU A 176 6.04 -15.75 -14.29
C LEU A 176 6.67 -15.01 -15.47
N ALA A 177 5.86 -14.40 -16.33
CA ALA A 177 6.32 -13.63 -17.49
C ALA A 177 7.03 -12.31 -17.11
N LEU A 178 6.89 -11.82 -15.87
CA LEU A 178 7.64 -10.67 -15.36
C LEU A 178 9.14 -10.97 -15.09
N GLY A 179 9.59 -12.21 -15.29
CA GLY A 179 10.99 -12.60 -15.19
C GLY A 179 11.38 -13.15 -13.81
N ILE A 180 10.46 -13.80 -13.11
CA ILE A 180 10.79 -14.59 -11.92
C ILE A 180 11.04 -16.04 -12.34
N GLU A 181 12.27 -16.32 -12.74
CA GLU A 181 12.78 -17.70 -12.76
C GLU A 181 13.25 -18.04 -11.34
N GLY A 182 12.31 -18.50 -10.51
CA GLY A 182 12.55 -19.04 -9.18
C GLY A 182 11.52 -20.14 -8.89
N PRO A 183 11.90 -21.25 -8.24
CA PRO A 183 11.07 -22.45 -8.18
C PRO A 183 9.79 -22.15 -7.41
N LEU A 184 8.68 -22.04 -8.14
CA LEU A 184 7.35 -22.17 -7.56
C LEU A 184 7.30 -23.50 -6.79
N PRO A 185 6.96 -23.51 -5.49
CA PRO A 185 6.73 -24.76 -4.78
C PRO A 185 5.60 -25.51 -5.51
N PRO A 186 5.74 -26.83 -5.72
CA PRO A 186 4.75 -27.61 -6.45
C PRO A 186 3.54 -27.84 -5.55
N SER A 187 2.65 -26.86 -5.44
CA SER A 187 1.31 -27.11 -4.92
C SER A 187 0.31 -26.10 -5.43
N ARG A 188 -0.59 -26.65 -6.26
CA ARG A 188 -1.88 -26.11 -6.73
C ARG A 188 -1.78 -25.08 -7.85
N ARG A 189 -1.63 -25.59 -9.08
CA ARG A 189 -2.42 -25.07 -10.21
C ARG A 189 -3.88 -25.33 -9.88
N TRP A 190 -4.58 -24.35 -9.33
CA TRP A 190 -6.04 -24.33 -9.33
C TRP A 190 -6.45 -23.28 -10.36
N GLU A 191 -7.32 -23.69 -11.27
CA GLU A 191 -8.07 -22.80 -12.12
C GLU A 191 -8.87 -21.85 -11.22
N ALA A 192 -8.30 -20.70 -10.93
CA ALA A 192 -9.06 -19.59 -10.41
C ALA A 192 -9.16 -18.50 -11.46
N ARG A 193 -10.20 -18.64 -12.27
CA ARG A 193 -11.08 -17.51 -12.55
C ARG A 193 -11.75 -17.05 -11.24
N ALA A 194 -10.97 -16.71 -10.21
CA ALA A 194 -11.46 -16.00 -9.06
C ALA A 194 -11.78 -14.60 -9.57
N THR A 195 -13.02 -14.40 -10.00
CA THR A 195 -13.54 -13.08 -10.26
C THR A 195 -13.49 -12.36 -8.91
N ILE A 196 -12.43 -11.61 -8.65
CA ILE A 196 -12.35 -10.71 -7.50
C ILE A 196 -13.42 -9.65 -7.77
N ARG A 197 -14.63 -9.95 -7.30
CA ARG A 197 -15.76 -9.03 -7.29
C ARG A 197 -15.48 -8.05 -6.17
N TRP A 198 -15.14 -6.83 -6.57
CA TRP A 198 -15.36 -5.67 -5.73
C TRP A 198 -16.81 -5.75 -5.19
N PRO A 199 -17.05 -5.58 -3.88
CA PRO A 199 -18.39 -5.65 -3.35
C PRO A 199 -19.29 -4.67 -4.13
N PRO A 200 -20.50 -5.09 -4.55
CA PRO A 200 -21.41 -4.22 -5.28
C PRO A 200 -21.72 -2.99 -4.41
N SER A 201 -21.60 -1.84 -5.06
CA SER A 201 -21.73 -0.50 -4.51
C SER A 201 -22.85 -0.31 -3.48
N LYS A 202 -22.46 0.03 -2.25
CA LYS A 202 -23.06 1.19 -1.56
C LYS A 202 -21.98 2.27 -1.49
N ASN A 203 -22.03 3.18 -2.46
CA ASN A 203 -21.04 4.21 -2.79
C ASN A 203 -20.82 5.29 -1.70
N TRP A 204 -20.68 4.93 -0.43
CA TRP A 204 -20.41 5.91 0.63
C TRP A 204 -18.92 6.32 0.67
N TRP A 205 -18.00 5.39 0.41
CA TRP A 205 -16.54 5.63 0.44
C TRP A 205 -15.99 6.34 -0.82
N LEU A 206 -16.75 6.41 -1.91
CA LEU A 206 -16.37 7.16 -3.13
C LEU A 206 -16.51 8.69 -2.97
N ARG A 207 -17.16 9.18 -1.91
CA ARG A 207 -17.44 10.61 -1.70
C ARG A 207 -16.51 11.31 -0.69
N LYS A 208 -15.50 10.62 -0.16
CA LYS A 208 -14.74 11.06 1.02
C LYS A 208 -13.22 10.91 0.90
N MET A 209 -12.67 10.80 -0.31
CA MET A 209 -11.26 11.17 -0.47
C MET A 209 -11.18 12.69 -0.43
N PRO A 210 -10.29 13.29 0.39
CA PRO A 210 -10.07 14.73 0.30
C PRO A 210 -9.58 15.04 -1.12
N ASN A 211 -10.17 16.06 -1.75
CA ASN A 211 -9.60 16.61 -2.97
C ASN A 211 -8.14 17.00 -2.67
N PRO A 212 -7.16 16.61 -3.52
CA PRO A 212 -5.88 17.28 -3.48
C PRO A 212 -6.17 18.77 -3.70
N LYS A 213 -5.77 19.62 -2.76
CA LYS A 213 -5.82 21.06 -2.99
C LYS A 213 -4.84 21.37 -4.14
N PRO A 214 -5.22 22.25 -5.07
CA PRO A 214 -4.30 22.76 -6.08
C PRO A 214 -3.11 23.49 -5.43
#